data_AF-A0A375J5S9-F1
#
_entry.id   AF-A0A375J5S9-F1
#
_cell.length_a   1.000
_cell.length_b   1.000
_cell.length_c   1.000
_cell.angle_alpha   90.00
_cell.angle_beta   90.00
_cell.angle_gamma   90.00
#
_symmetry.space_group_name_H-M   'P 1'
#
loop_
_entity.id
_entity.type
_entity.pdbx_description
1 polymer ?
#
loop_
_entity_poly.entity_id
_entity_poly.type
_entity_poly.pdbx_seq_one_letter_code
_entity_poly.pdbx_strand_id
1 'polypeptide(L)'
;MPHLFDTLIRCVTLIDGSGAAARLADVALRDGRIARIDAPGAIDPDAAAHVVEGDGLVLAPGFIDVHTHDDTNVVRQPEMTPKLSQGVTTVVVGNCGISAAPVTLAGDPPDPMNLLGHADAFRYPDFKAYVDAVEAAQPAVNVAALVGHTALRSNHMDRFDRAATPQEIEAMRAQLEEALRHGALGLSTGLAYANAFSAPTEEVLALAEPLAKAGALYATHLRSEFAEILEAMDEAFRIGRHARVPVVISHLKCAGVANWGRSTEVLDALDGAQRWQPVGCDCYPYTASSSTLDLKQVTGDFDIMVTWSEGAPEMGGRLLADIAAEWQVDLLEAARRLMPAGAVYHCMEDADVDRILSHPATVIGSDGLPNDPLPHPRLWGAFPRVLGHYARDRELFPLTVAINKMTGMSAERFGLHQRGFVREGYWADLVLFDAATIRDAASFTDPMQPAEGIASVWVNGELSWQQRQSTGVRAGRFLPRGAD
;
A
#
# COMPACT_ATOMS: atom_id res chain seq x y z
N MET A 1 36.06 10.25 22.80
CA MET A 1 34.92 11.18 23.02
C MET A 1 33.69 10.52 22.41
N PRO A 2 32.47 10.76 22.90
CA PRO A 2 31.29 10.25 22.18
C PRO A 2 31.27 10.85 20.77
N HIS A 3 30.97 10.04 19.77
CA HIS A 3 30.83 10.50 18.39
C HIS A 3 29.72 11.56 18.30
N LEU A 4 29.88 12.52 17.38
CA LEU A 4 28.88 13.56 17.13
C LEU A 4 27.65 13.00 16.39
N PHE A 5 27.82 11.93 15.62
CA PHE A 5 26.75 11.28 14.85
C PHE A 5 26.78 9.76 15.07
N ASP A 6 25.62 9.12 14.91
CA ASP A 6 25.51 7.67 15.00
C ASP A 6 25.98 7.02 13.69
N THR A 7 25.49 7.55 12.56
CA THR A 7 25.85 7.10 11.21
C THR A 7 26.15 8.30 10.32
N LEU A 8 27.16 8.19 9.47
CA LEU A 8 27.45 9.12 8.38
C LEU A 8 27.43 8.38 7.05
N ILE A 9 26.54 8.78 6.14
CA ILE A 9 26.43 8.26 4.78
C ILE A 9 27.06 9.27 3.83
N ARG A 10 28.15 8.89 3.14
CA ARG A 10 29.05 9.82 2.44
C ARG A 10 28.97 9.71 0.94
N CYS A 11 29.23 10.82 0.26
CA CYS A 11 29.43 10.87 -1.20
C CYS A 11 28.27 10.27 -2.01
N VAL A 12 27.04 10.36 -1.52
CA VAL A 12 25.85 9.83 -2.18
C VAL A 12 25.27 10.79 -3.19
N THR A 13 24.61 10.24 -4.22
CA THR A 13 23.65 11.01 -5.02
C THR A 13 22.35 11.14 -4.23
N LEU A 14 22.12 12.28 -3.62
CA LEU A 14 20.93 12.56 -2.83
C LEU A 14 19.75 12.95 -3.73
N ILE A 15 18.65 12.21 -3.62
CA ILE A 15 17.33 12.59 -4.13
C ILE A 15 16.41 12.75 -2.92
N ASP A 16 16.05 13.98 -2.58
CA ASP A 16 15.47 14.32 -1.27
C ASP A 16 13.97 14.01 -1.11
N GLY A 17 13.33 13.42 -2.11
CA GLY A 17 11.89 13.12 -2.12
C GLY A 17 10.98 14.26 -2.59
N SER A 18 11.50 15.44 -2.90
CA SER A 18 10.70 16.60 -3.34
C SER A 18 10.41 16.65 -4.85
N GLY A 19 11.05 15.78 -5.63
CA GLY A 19 11.05 15.84 -7.10
C GLY A 19 12.10 16.80 -7.67
N ALA A 20 12.85 17.50 -6.81
CA ALA A 20 13.99 18.33 -7.22
C ALA A 20 15.13 17.50 -7.83
N ALA A 21 16.05 18.20 -8.51
CA ALA A 21 17.22 17.58 -9.12
C ALA A 21 18.13 16.93 -8.06
N ALA A 22 18.74 15.80 -8.42
CA ALA A 22 19.70 15.11 -7.58
C ALA A 22 20.96 15.95 -7.35
N ARG A 23 21.60 15.77 -6.19
CA ARG A 23 22.88 16.43 -5.85
C ARG A 23 23.78 15.52 -5.04
N LEU A 24 25.09 15.72 -5.11
CA LEU A 24 26.01 15.03 -4.20
C LEU A 24 25.92 15.61 -2.79
N ALA A 25 25.96 14.74 -1.78
CA ALA A 25 25.91 15.14 -0.38
C ALA A 25 26.52 14.10 0.57
N ASP A 26 26.87 14.56 1.77
CA ASP A 26 27.02 13.74 2.96
C ASP A 26 25.77 13.90 3.84
N VAL A 27 25.28 12.82 4.45
CA VAL A 27 24.10 12.83 5.34
C VAL A 27 24.46 12.15 6.66
N ALA A 28 24.38 12.89 7.76
CA ALA A 28 24.66 12.39 9.09
C ALA A 28 23.38 12.18 9.90
N LEU A 29 23.30 11.04 10.58
CA LEU A 29 22.16 10.61 11.39
C LEU A 29 22.52 10.69 12.86
N ARG A 30 21.57 11.12 13.68
CA ARG A 30 21.69 11.11 15.14
C ARG A 30 20.33 10.98 15.80
N ASP A 31 20.25 10.12 16.82
CA ASP A 31 19.07 9.95 17.67
C ASP A 31 17.80 9.70 16.81
N GLY A 32 17.94 8.85 15.79
CA GLY A 32 16.89 8.47 14.85
C GLY A 32 16.49 9.51 13.80
N ARG A 33 17.21 10.65 13.74
CA ARG A 33 16.90 11.77 12.84
C ARG A 33 18.05 12.10 11.90
N ILE A 34 17.72 12.75 10.80
CA ILE A 34 18.70 13.37 9.90
C ILE A 34 19.21 14.62 10.62
N ALA A 35 20.43 14.56 11.11
CA ALA A 35 21.02 15.61 11.95
C ALA A 35 21.71 16.69 11.13
N ARG A 36 22.31 16.31 10.00
CA ARG A 36 23.04 17.23 9.13
C ARG A 36 23.08 16.74 7.69
N ILE A 37 22.98 17.66 6.73
CA ILE A 37 23.22 17.41 5.31
C ILE A 37 24.22 18.44 4.78
N ASP A 38 25.36 17.98 4.29
CA ASP A 38 26.46 18.85 3.86
C ASP A 38 26.99 18.47 2.47
N ALA A 39 27.91 19.28 1.93
CA ALA A 39 28.63 18.97 0.71
C ALA A 39 29.41 17.64 0.84
N PRO A 40 29.62 16.88 -0.26
CA PRO A 40 30.32 15.61 -0.21
C PRO A 40 31.73 15.78 0.37
N GLY A 41 32.09 14.93 1.34
CA GLY A 41 33.38 14.96 2.03
C GLY A 41 33.55 16.09 3.06
N ALA A 42 32.51 16.87 3.35
CA ALA A 42 32.60 17.99 4.29
C ALA A 42 32.43 17.57 5.77
N ILE A 43 31.85 16.39 6.04
CA ILE A 43 31.74 15.86 7.39
C ILE A 43 32.92 14.92 7.69
N ASP A 44 33.62 15.19 8.79
CA ASP A 44 34.74 14.36 9.28
C ASP A 44 34.26 12.94 9.63
N PRO A 45 34.79 11.88 9.00
CA PRO A 45 34.43 10.49 9.31
C PRO A 45 34.60 10.12 10.79
N ASP A 46 35.59 10.70 11.49
CA ASP A 46 35.84 10.41 12.91
C ASP A 46 34.73 10.97 13.82
N ALA A 47 33.89 11.88 13.29
CA ALA A 47 32.74 12.42 13.99
C ALA A 47 31.56 11.44 14.08
N ALA A 48 31.56 10.32 13.35
CA ALA A 48 30.47 9.33 13.35
C ALA A 48 30.91 7.96 13.91
N ALA A 49 30.00 7.25 14.58
CA ALA A 49 30.27 5.89 15.07
C ALA A 49 30.33 4.87 13.91
N HIS A 50 29.50 5.06 12.89
CA HIS A 50 29.46 4.26 11.68
C HIS A 50 29.59 5.14 10.44
N VAL A 51 30.38 4.70 9.47
CA VAL A 51 30.57 5.39 8.20
C VAL A 51 30.18 4.45 7.06
N VAL A 52 29.34 4.95 6.16
CA VAL A 52 28.85 4.24 4.98
C VAL A 52 29.28 5.02 3.74
N GLU A 53 30.16 4.44 2.94
CA GLU A 53 30.58 5.02 1.67
C GLU A 53 29.52 4.74 0.61
N GLY A 54 29.04 5.79 -0.05
CA GLY A 54 27.91 5.76 -0.96
C GLY A 54 28.23 6.15 -2.40
N ASP A 55 29.50 6.15 -2.79
CA ASP A 55 29.93 6.48 -4.15
C ASP A 55 29.18 5.67 -5.20
N GLY A 56 28.57 6.36 -6.16
CA GLY A 56 27.77 5.76 -7.24
C GLY A 56 26.37 5.26 -6.81
N LEU A 57 26.01 5.40 -5.52
CA LEU A 57 24.71 5.03 -4.99
C LEU A 57 23.80 6.25 -4.82
N VAL A 58 22.50 6.00 -4.86
CA VAL A 58 21.46 6.98 -4.59
C VAL A 58 20.97 6.83 -3.16
N LEU A 59 20.96 7.92 -2.40
CA LEU A 59 20.28 8.00 -1.12
C LEU A 59 18.95 8.74 -1.32
N ALA A 60 17.86 8.14 -0.86
CA ALA A 60 16.52 8.69 -0.90
C ALA A 60 15.82 8.53 0.46
N PRO A 61 14.69 9.22 0.71
CA PRO A 61 13.83 8.83 1.81
C PRO A 61 13.38 7.39 1.60
N GLY A 62 13.21 6.66 2.70
CA GLY A 62 12.63 5.33 2.66
C GLY A 62 11.25 5.35 2.03
N PHE A 63 10.93 4.32 1.25
CA PHE A 63 9.68 4.30 0.50
C PHE A 63 8.47 4.13 1.43
N ILE A 64 7.37 4.76 1.08
CA ILE A 64 6.09 4.71 1.79
C ILE A 64 5.12 3.94 0.92
N ASP A 65 4.77 2.74 1.37
CA ASP A 65 3.79 1.89 0.71
C ASP A 65 2.39 2.27 1.16
N VAL A 66 1.70 3.05 0.32
CA VAL A 66 0.42 3.66 0.70
C VAL A 66 -0.77 2.71 0.58
N HIS A 67 -0.57 1.53 -0.02
CA HIS A 67 -1.63 0.58 -0.29
C HIS A 67 -1.21 -0.82 0.10
N THR A 68 -1.51 -1.21 1.34
CA THR A 68 -1.15 -2.52 1.87
C THR A 68 -2.32 -3.20 2.56
N HIS A 69 -2.19 -4.52 2.66
CA HIS A 69 -3.02 -5.42 3.44
C HIS A 69 -2.17 -6.15 4.49
N ASP A 70 -1.21 -5.42 5.08
CA ASP A 70 -0.26 -5.96 6.07
C ASP A 70 -0.79 -5.91 7.51
N ASP A 71 -2.06 -5.56 7.72
CA ASP A 71 -2.67 -5.25 9.02
C ASP A 71 -2.31 -6.24 10.14
N THR A 72 -2.40 -7.55 9.88
CA THR A 72 -2.03 -8.56 10.90
C THR A 72 -0.56 -8.96 10.80
N ASN A 73 0.06 -8.79 9.64
CA ASN A 73 1.44 -9.21 9.37
C ASN A 73 2.46 -8.28 10.04
N VAL A 74 2.16 -7.00 10.20
CA VAL A 74 3.02 -6.08 10.98
C VAL A 74 3.18 -6.51 12.45
N VAL A 75 2.26 -7.31 12.99
CA VAL A 75 2.35 -7.91 14.34
C VAL A 75 2.85 -9.35 14.30
N ARG A 76 2.35 -10.18 13.37
CA ARG A 76 2.63 -11.63 13.32
C ARG A 76 3.97 -11.97 12.66
N GLN A 77 4.41 -11.15 11.72
CA GLN A 77 5.66 -11.30 10.96
C GLN A 77 6.42 -9.95 10.97
N PRO A 78 6.81 -9.46 12.15
CA PRO A 78 7.33 -8.10 12.32
C PRO A 78 8.64 -7.86 11.58
N GLU A 79 9.31 -8.90 11.06
CA GLU A 79 10.47 -8.77 10.18
C GLU A 79 10.15 -7.98 8.91
N MET A 80 8.91 -8.04 8.43
CA MET A 80 8.42 -7.28 7.27
C MET A 80 9.34 -7.36 6.04
N THR A 81 10.01 -8.50 5.86
CA THR A 81 10.97 -8.77 4.78
C THR A 81 10.43 -8.45 3.38
N PRO A 82 9.16 -8.76 3.03
CA PRO A 82 8.63 -8.42 1.71
C PRO A 82 8.71 -6.91 1.42
N LYS A 83 8.51 -6.07 2.45
CA LYS A 83 8.50 -4.60 2.33
C LYS A 83 9.92 -4.04 2.46
N LEU A 84 10.61 -4.44 3.51
CA LEU A 84 11.94 -3.93 3.82
C LEU A 84 12.95 -4.22 2.70
N SER A 85 12.88 -5.41 2.08
CA SER A 85 13.76 -5.79 0.96
C SER A 85 13.59 -4.94 -0.30
N GLN A 86 12.49 -4.19 -0.41
CA GLN A 86 12.20 -3.27 -1.50
C GLN A 86 12.66 -1.82 -1.22
N GLY A 87 13.12 -1.52 0.00
CA GLY A 87 13.39 -0.13 0.44
C GLY A 87 12.20 0.54 1.13
N VAL A 88 11.12 -0.18 1.40
CA VAL A 88 9.96 0.35 2.14
C VAL A 88 10.32 0.50 3.61
N THR A 89 9.96 1.65 4.18
CA THR A 89 10.19 2.01 5.59
C THR A 89 8.89 2.32 6.32
N THR A 90 7.80 2.55 5.59
CA THR A 90 6.47 2.80 6.16
C THR A 90 5.40 2.11 5.31
N VAL A 91 4.43 1.49 5.96
CA VAL A 91 3.24 0.91 5.32
C VAL A 91 1.98 1.61 5.80
N VAL A 92 1.01 1.79 4.90
CA VAL A 92 -0.35 2.20 5.23
C VAL A 92 -1.27 1.00 5.08
N VAL A 93 -1.82 0.53 6.19
CA VAL A 93 -2.71 -0.64 6.28
C VAL A 93 -4.18 -0.23 6.38
N GLY A 94 -5.10 -1.19 6.36
CA GLY A 94 -6.53 -0.94 6.52
C GLY A 94 -7.23 -0.44 5.26
N ASN A 95 -6.73 -0.84 4.08
CA ASN A 95 -7.24 -0.41 2.77
C ASN A 95 -8.48 -1.20 2.31
N CYS A 96 -9.13 -0.70 1.25
CA CYS A 96 -10.23 -1.40 0.55
C CYS A 96 -11.41 -1.81 1.45
N GLY A 97 -11.65 -1.08 2.53
CA GLY A 97 -12.71 -1.39 3.48
C GLY A 97 -12.38 -2.50 4.47
N ILE A 98 -11.24 -3.17 4.36
CA ILE A 98 -10.83 -4.24 5.28
C ILE A 98 -9.72 -3.72 6.21
N SER A 99 -9.85 -3.98 7.51
CA SER A 99 -8.81 -3.67 8.51
C SER A 99 -8.80 -4.70 9.63
N ALA A 100 -7.66 -4.88 10.30
CA ALA A 100 -7.58 -5.77 11.47
C ALA A 100 -8.22 -5.17 12.73
N ALA A 101 -8.44 -3.85 12.74
CA ALA A 101 -9.01 -3.13 13.86
C ALA A 101 -9.89 -1.95 13.39
N PRO A 102 -10.90 -1.58 14.19
CA PRO A 102 -11.42 -2.31 15.33
C PRO A 102 -12.32 -3.47 14.87
N VAL A 103 -12.08 -4.70 15.35
CA VAL A 103 -12.81 -5.90 14.92
C VAL A 103 -13.09 -6.82 16.10
N THR A 104 -14.35 -7.22 16.26
CA THR A 104 -14.78 -8.29 17.17
C THR A 104 -15.59 -9.31 16.38
N LEU A 105 -14.93 -10.33 15.85
CA LEU A 105 -15.58 -11.33 15.02
C LEU A 105 -16.50 -12.24 15.85
N ALA A 106 -17.71 -12.48 15.34
CA ALA A 106 -18.62 -13.50 15.89
C ALA A 106 -18.29 -14.93 15.41
N GLY A 107 -17.47 -15.06 14.36
CA GLY A 107 -17.09 -16.31 13.70
C GLY A 107 -15.88 -16.09 12.79
N ASP A 108 -15.86 -16.74 11.63
CA ASP A 108 -14.81 -16.51 10.64
C ASP A 108 -14.91 -15.10 10.01
N PRO A 109 -13.77 -14.48 9.65
CA PRO A 109 -13.77 -13.19 8.98
C PRO A 109 -14.47 -13.31 7.62
N PRO A 110 -15.42 -12.42 7.29
CA PRO A 110 -16.10 -12.46 6.00
C PRO A 110 -15.13 -12.12 4.86
N ASP A 111 -15.34 -12.68 3.67
CA ASP A 111 -14.61 -12.28 2.47
C ASP A 111 -14.81 -10.78 2.15
N PRO A 112 -13.76 -9.99 1.84
CA PRO A 112 -12.35 -10.37 1.71
C PRO A 112 -11.50 -10.05 2.96
N MET A 113 -12.09 -9.84 4.15
CA MET A 113 -11.30 -9.65 5.39
C MET A 113 -10.41 -10.86 5.69
N ASN A 114 -10.81 -12.06 5.28
CA ASN A 114 -10.00 -13.28 5.34
C ASN A 114 -8.64 -13.16 4.61
N LEU A 115 -8.44 -12.21 3.69
CA LEU A 115 -7.11 -11.91 3.10
C LEU A 115 -6.09 -11.44 4.16
N LEU A 116 -6.56 -10.89 5.28
CA LEU A 116 -5.71 -10.47 6.40
C LEU A 116 -5.38 -11.63 7.36
N GLY A 117 -5.95 -12.82 7.14
CA GLY A 117 -5.74 -14.01 7.97
C GLY A 117 -7.04 -14.62 8.50
N HIS A 118 -6.90 -15.66 9.32
CA HIS A 118 -8.03 -16.36 9.95
C HIS A 118 -8.52 -15.63 11.22
N ALA A 119 -9.61 -16.11 11.82
CA ALA A 119 -10.24 -15.49 12.99
C ALA A 119 -9.27 -15.22 14.15
N ASP A 120 -8.26 -16.07 14.34
CA ASP A 120 -7.25 -15.91 15.38
C ASP A 120 -6.30 -14.73 15.14
N ALA A 121 -6.26 -14.15 13.94
CA ALA A 121 -5.46 -12.96 13.63
C ALA A 121 -6.18 -11.64 14.01
N PHE A 122 -7.50 -11.67 14.20
CA PHE A 122 -8.33 -10.50 14.54
C PHE A 122 -8.52 -10.36 16.05
N ARG A 123 -7.46 -9.89 16.75
CA ARG A 123 -7.42 -9.80 18.22
C ARG A 123 -7.59 -8.38 18.78
N TYR A 124 -8.02 -7.43 17.94
CA TYR A 124 -7.99 -6.00 18.25
C TYR A 124 -9.42 -5.42 18.27
N PRO A 125 -10.14 -5.54 19.39
CA PRO A 125 -11.55 -5.13 19.49
C PRO A 125 -11.75 -3.62 19.39
N ASP A 126 -10.72 -2.84 19.73
CA ASP A 126 -10.66 -1.40 19.58
C ASP A 126 -9.34 -0.98 18.90
N PHE A 127 -9.28 0.26 18.41
CA PHE A 127 -8.11 0.71 17.65
C PHE A 127 -6.89 0.90 18.56
N LYS A 128 -7.10 1.26 19.83
CA LYS A 128 -6.02 1.38 20.81
C LYS A 128 -5.29 0.04 21.01
N ALA A 129 -6.03 -1.07 21.10
CA ALA A 129 -5.45 -2.41 21.24
C ALA A 129 -4.57 -2.78 20.03
N TYR A 130 -4.93 -2.32 18.83
CA TYR A 130 -4.10 -2.48 17.64
C TYR A 130 -2.82 -1.65 17.71
N VAL A 131 -2.92 -0.38 18.11
CA VAL A 131 -1.74 0.49 18.32
C VAL A 131 -0.80 -0.14 19.35
N ASP A 132 -1.32 -0.58 20.50
CA ASP A 132 -0.52 -1.24 21.54
C ASP A 132 0.17 -2.51 21.02
N ALA A 133 -0.50 -3.28 20.15
CA ALA A 133 0.06 -4.49 19.56
C ALA A 133 1.17 -4.21 18.55
N VAL A 134 1.01 -3.17 17.71
CA VAL A 134 2.06 -2.71 16.78
C VAL A 134 3.29 -2.23 17.56
N GLU A 135 3.08 -1.40 18.58
CA GLU A 135 4.17 -0.90 19.44
C GLU A 135 4.88 -2.05 20.19
N ALA A 136 4.14 -3.06 20.65
CA ALA A 136 4.72 -4.23 21.30
C ALA A 136 5.49 -5.14 20.34
N ALA A 137 5.02 -5.28 19.09
CA ALA A 137 5.68 -6.09 18.07
C ALA A 137 6.96 -5.45 17.55
N GLN A 138 7.01 -4.11 17.51
CA GLN A 138 8.07 -3.31 16.92
C GLN A 138 8.42 -3.84 15.52
N PRO A 139 7.55 -3.66 14.51
CA PRO A 139 7.83 -4.10 13.15
C PRO A 139 9.08 -3.44 12.58
N ALA A 140 9.67 -4.04 11.54
CA ALA A 140 10.85 -3.49 10.89
C ALA A 140 10.57 -2.19 10.11
N VAL A 141 9.29 -1.92 9.79
CA VAL A 141 8.79 -0.72 9.12
C VAL A 141 7.80 0.03 10.02
N ASN A 142 7.68 1.34 9.84
CA ASN A 142 6.62 2.13 10.47
C ASN A 142 5.23 1.73 9.93
N VAL A 143 4.19 1.91 10.75
CA VAL A 143 2.82 1.50 10.41
C VAL A 143 1.88 2.67 10.62
N ALA A 144 1.16 3.06 9.58
CA ALA A 144 0.00 3.94 9.68
C ALA A 144 -1.25 3.16 9.24
N ALA A 145 -2.42 3.46 9.81
CA ALA A 145 -3.59 2.64 9.59
C ALA A 145 -4.86 3.45 9.30
N LEU A 146 -5.61 2.98 8.30
CA LEU A 146 -6.99 3.36 8.04
C LEU A 146 -7.95 2.40 8.76
N VAL A 147 -9.20 2.80 8.89
CA VAL A 147 -10.28 1.95 9.41
C VAL A 147 -11.15 1.50 8.24
N GLY A 148 -11.35 0.19 8.12
CA GLY A 148 -12.13 -0.40 7.05
C GLY A 148 -13.64 -0.35 7.28
N HIS A 149 -14.40 0.13 6.29
CA HIS A 149 -15.87 0.11 6.31
C HIS A 149 -16.48 -1.30 6.43
N THR A 150 -15.91 -2.30 5.75
CA THR A 150 -16.33 -3.70 5.89
C THR A 150 -16.10 -4.22 7.31
N ALA A 151 -14.97 -3.85 7.94
CA ALA A 151 -14.70 -4.21 9.33
C ALA A 151 -15.76 -3.62 10.28
N LEU A 152 -16.15 -2.35 10.07
CA LEU A 152 -17.23 -1.71 10.82
C LEU A 152 -18.58 -2.40 10.58
N ARG A 153 -18.94 -2.72 9.32
CA ARG A 153 -20.16 -3.48 8.99
C ARG A 153 -20.14 -4.84 9.68
N SER A 154 -19.02 -5.54 9.67
CA SER A 154 -18.88 -6.87 10.28
C SER A 154 -19.10 -6.88 11.80
N ASN A 155 -18.85 -5.77 12.49
CA ASN A 155 -19.09 -5.67 13.93
C ASN A 155 -20.57 -5.40 14.28
N HIS A 156 -21.32 -4.78 13.37
CA HIS A 156 -22.63 -4.22 13.69
C HIS A 156 -23.79 -4.80 12.89
N MET A 157 -23.53 -5.44 11.75
CA MET A 157 -24.55 -6.02 10.88
C MET A 157 -24.51 -7.56 10.96
N ASP A 158 -25.70 -8.15 10.94
CA ASP A 158 -25.90 -9.60 10.90
C ASP A 158 -25.81 -10.21 9.49
N ARG A 159 -26.05 -9.39 8.47
CA ARG A 159 -26.01 -9.76 7.04
C ARG A 159 -25.65 -8.56 6.18
N PHE A 160 -25.03 -8.82 5.04
CA PHE A 160 -24.44 -7.75 4.21
C PHE A 160 -25.19 -7.42 2.92
N ASP A 161 -26.17 -8.21 2.52
CA ASP A 161 -26.97 -8.05 1.30
C ASP A 161 -28.09 -6.99 1.43
N ARG A 162 -27.86 -5.99 2.30
CA ARG A 162 -28.77 -4.87 2.56
C ARG A 162 -27.99 -3.61 2.96
N ALA A 163 -28.69 -2.48 2.96
CA ALA A 163 -28.22 -1.26 3.60
C ALA A 163 -28.15 -1.42 5.13
N ALA A 164 -27.21 -0.72 5.77
CA ALA A 164 -27.21 -0.57 7.22
C ALA A 164 -28.42 0.25 7.67
N THR A 165 -28.98 -0.12 8.82
CA THR A 165 -30.01 0.66 9.51
C THR A 165 -29.41 1.93 10.12
N PRO A 166 -30.22 2.96 10.45
CA PRO A 166 -29.72 4.15 11.13
C PRO A 166 -28.97 3.85 12.44
N GLN A 167 -29.40 2.84 13.19
CA GLN A 167 -28.75 2.41 14.43
C GLN A 167 -27.37 1.77 14.17
N GLU A 168 -27.26 0.93 13.14
CA GLU A 168 -25.99 0.33 12.73
C GLU A 168 -25.02 1.39 12.21
N ILE A 169 -25.51 2.38 11.45
CA ILE A 169 -24.70 3.52 10.99
C ILE A 169 -24.15 4.30 12.18
N GLU A 170 -24.98 4.62 13.17
CA GLU A 170 -24.54 5.35 14.35
C GLU A 170 -23.49 4.56 15.16
N ALA A 171 -23.66 3.24 15.29
CA ALA A 171 -22.70 2.38 15.95
C ALA A 171 -21.34 2.34 15.20
N MET A 172 -21.38 2.16 13.88
CA MET A 172 -20.18 2.23 13.02
C MET A 172 -19.49 3.59 13.11
N ARG A 173 -20.24 4.71 13.13
CA ARG A 173 -19.71 6.06 13.31
C ARG A 173 -19.02 6.23 14.66
N ALA A 174 -19.65 5.78 15.74
CA ALA A 174 -19.07 5.88 17.08
C ALA A 174 -17.75 5.11 17.20
N GLN A 175 -17.67 3.94 16.57
CA GLN A 175 -16.47 3.12 16.51
C GLN A 175 -15.37 3.75 15.64
N LEU A 176 -15.73 4.32 14.48
CA LEU A 176 -14.79 5.09 13.66
C LEU A 176 -14.25 6.32 14.41
N GLU A 177 -15.10 7.05 15.11
CA GLU A 177 -14.68 8.20 15.92
C GLU A 177 -13.73 7.82 17.06
N GLU A 178 -13.90 6.64 17.65
CA GLU A 178 -12.94 6.07 18.60
C GLU A 178 -11.58 5.84 17.96
N ALA A 179 -11.55 5.16 16.81
CA ALA A 179 -10.32 4.90 16.09
C ALA A 179 -9.59 6.19 15.65
N LEU A 180 -10.34 7.20 15.19
CA LEU A 180 -9.79 8.50 14.83
C LEU A 180 -9.16 9.23 16.04
N ARG A 181 -9.71 9.07 17.26
CA ARG A 181 -9.10 9.61 18.49
C ARG A 181 -7.80 8.89 18.85
N HIS A 182 -7.65 7.63 18.45
CA HIS A 182 -6.46 6.82 18.66
C HIS A 182 -5.49 6.85 17.48
N GLY A 183 -5.65 7.82 16.57
CA GLY A 183 -4.64 8.15 15.56
C GLY A 183 -4.84 7.48 14.20
N ALA A 184 -5.98 6.83 13.93
CA ALA A 184 -6.29 6.34 12.59
C ALA A 184 -6.21 7.49 11.56
N LEU A 185 -5.64 7.21 10.37
CA LEU A 185 -5.49 8.18 9.29
C LEU A 185 -6.83 8.56 8.63
N GLY A 186 -7.82 7.67 8.69
CA GLY A 186 -9.08 7.88 8.00
C GLY A 186 -9.92 6.62 7.83
N LEU A 187 -10.91 6.73 6.95
CA LEU A 187 -11.82 5.64 6.57
C LEU A 187 -11.41 5.10 5.19
N SER A 188 -11.42 3.78 5.04
CA SER A 188 -11.37 3.13 3.72
C SER A 188 -12.67 2.40 3.40
N THR A 189 -13.00 2.28 2.12
CA THR A 189 -14.12 1.45 1.63
C THR A 189 -13.69 0.51 0.51
N GLY A 190 -14.41 -0.59 0.35
CA GLY A 190 -14.28 -1.52 -0.77
C GLY A 190 -15.64 -1.86 -1.35
N LEU A 191 -16.20 -0.91 -2.09
CA LEU A 191 -17.61 -0.95 -2.49
C LEU A 191 -17.90 -1.96 -3.61
N ALA A 192 -16.86 -2.52 -4.23
CA ALA A 192 -16.98 -3.63 -5.18
C ALA A 192 -17.29 -4.97 -4.50
N TYR A 193 -16.90 -5.15 -3.23
CA TYR A 193 -17.02 -6.44 -2.54
C TYR A 193 -18.43 -6.72 -2.07
N ALA A 194 -18.83 -8.00 -2.09
CA ALA A 194 -20.19 -8.43 -1.76
C ALA A 194 -20.66 -7.93 -0.37
N ASN A 195 -19.76 -7.81 0.60
CA ASN A 195 -20.09 -7.36 1.96
C ASN A 195 -20.46 -5.86 2.08
N ALA A 196 -20.09 -5.05 1.09
CA ALA A 196 -20.27 -3.60 1.08
C ALA A 196 -20.98 -3.11 -0.20
N PHE A 197 -21.15 -3.97 -1.21
CA PHE A 197 -21.81 -3.63 -2.48
C PHE A 197 -23.24 -3.13 -2.27
N SER A 198 -23.96 -3.67 -1.28
CA SER A 198 -25.31 -3.22 -0.93
C SER A 198 -25.35 -1.95 -0.06
N ALA A 199 -24.20 -1.39 0.34
CA ALA A 199 -24.12 -0.12 1.04
C ALA A 199 -24.46 1.03 0.08
N PRO A 200 -25.54 1.80 0.31
CA PRO A 200 -25.83 2.98 -0.49
C PRO A 200 -24.80 4.08 -0.20
N THR A 201 -24.63 5.00 -1.14
CA THR A 201 -23.72 6.15 -0.97
C THR A 201 -24.03 6.92 0.31
N GLU A 202 -25.31 7.02 0.68
CA GLU A 202 -25.80 7.70 1.89
C GLU A 202 -25.24 7.09 3.20
N GLU A 203 -25.00 5.78 3.23
CA GLU A 203 -24.34 5.12 4.37
C GLU A 203 -22.90 5.63 4.52
N VAL A 204 -22.16 5.66 3.42
CA VAL A 204 -20.76 6.11 3.41
C VAL A 204 -20.65 7.61 3.67
N LEU A 205 -21.59 8.42 3.17
CA LEU A 205 -21.68 9.85 3.47
C LEU A 205 -21.79 10.08 4.98
N ALA A 206 -22.64 9.32 5.68
CA ALA A 206 -22.81 9.44 7.13
C ALA A 206 -21.54 9.01 7.90
N LEU A 207 -20.84 7.98 7.44
CA LEU A 207 -19.58 7.54 8.04
C LEU A 207 -18.41 8.50 7.78
N ALA A 208 -18.43 9.25 6.69
CA ALA A 208 -17.37 10.19 6.33
C ALA A 208 -17.46 11.53 7.08
N GLU A 209 -18.63 11.90 7.62
CA GLU A 209 -18.85 13.14 8.39
C GLU A 209 -17.83 13.42 9.52
N PRO A 210 -17.45 12.45 10.38
CA PRO A 210 -16.47 12.71 11.45
C PRO A 210 -15.05 12.99 10.93
N LEU A 211 -14.71 12.68 9.68
CA LEU A 211 -13.33 12.70 9.18
C LEU A 211 -12.74 14.12 9.16
N ALA A 212 -13.48 15.13 8.70
CA ALA A 212 -12.96 16.49 8.56
C ALA A 212 -12.57 17.14 9.90
N LYS A 213 -13.42 16.99 10.94
CA LYS A 213 -13.13 17.51 12.29
C LYS A 213 -11.81 16.96 12.83
N ALA A 214 -11.49 15.75 12.39
CA ALA A 214 -10.41 14.97 12.89
C ALA A 214 -9.13 15.20 12.02
N GLY A 215 -9.26 15.75 10.82
CA GLY A 215 -8.14 15.92 9.86
C GLY A 215 -7.78 14.64 9.12
N ALA A 216 -8.74 13.72 8.97
CA ALA A 216 -8.56 12.44 8.28
C ALA A 216 -8.81 12.51 6.78
N LEU A 217 -8.50 11.41 6.10
CA LEU A 217 -8.80 11.19 4.68
C LEU A 217 -9.85 10.10 4.45
N TYR A 218 -10.33 10.02 3.21
CA TYR A 218 -11.16 8.94 2.71
C TYR A 218 -10.42 8.20 1.60
N ALA A 219 -10.17 6.91 1.77
CA ALA A 219 -9.60 6.03 0.74
C ALA A 219 -10.68 5.08 0.20
N THR A 220 -10.62 4.70 -1.06
CA THR A 220 -11.66 3.83 -1.62
C THR A 220 -11.17 2.96 -2.75
N HIS A 221 -11.41 1.66 -2.60
CA HIS A 221 -11.61 0.76 -3.73
C HIS A 221 -13.03 1.02 -4.25
N LEU A 222 -13.08 1.57 -5.47
CA LEU A 222 -14.30 2.02 -6.14
C LEU A 222 -15.36 0.92 -6.26
N ARG A 223 -16.62 1.32 -6.37
CA ARG A 223 -17.72 0.34 -6.57
C ARG A 223 -17.58 -0.47 -7.86
N SER A 224 -17.00 0.12 -8.89
CA SER A 224 -16.66 -0.53 -10.14
C SER A 224 -15.35 0.02 -10.67
N GLU A 225 -14.52 -0.86 -11.21
CA GLU A 225 -13.31 -0.52 -12.00
C GLU A 225 -13.49 -0.93 -13.47
N PHE A 226 -14.72 -1.28 -13.86
CA PHE A 226 -15.11 -1.76 -15.18
C PHE A 226 -15.87 -0.66 -15.96
N ALA A 227 -17.04 -1.00 -16.52
CA ALA A 227 -17.82 -0.09 -17.37
C ALA A 227 -18.23 1.18 -16.61
N GLU A 228 -18.68 1.04 -15.36
CA GLU A 228 -19.25 2.10 -14.51
C GLU A 228 -18.20 2.83 -13.65
N ILE A 229 -16.91 2.81 -14.05
CA ILE A 229 -15.84 3.42 -13.28
C ILE A 229 -16.02 4.92 -13.08
N LEU A 230 -16.55 5.65 -14.07
CA LEU A 230 -16.74 7.09 -13.96
C LEU A 230 -17.85 7.43 -12.94
N GLU A 231 -18.93 6.66 -12.91
CA GLU A 231 -19.99 6.78 -11.90
C GLU A 231 -19.46 6.44 -10.50
N ALA A 232 -18.60 5.45 -10.39
CA ALA A 232 -17.96 5.10 -9.12
C ALA A 232 -16.99 6.19 -8.64
N MET A 233 -16.25 6.84 -9.54
CA MET A 233 -15.42 8.00 -9.23
C MET A 233 -16.27 9.19 -8.77
N ASP A 234 -17.38 9.47 -9.46
CA ASP A 234 -18.31 10.52 -9.06
C ASP A 234 -18.92 10.26 -7.66
N GLU A 235 -19.20 9.00 -7.32
CA GLU A 235 -19.59 8.58 -5.97
C GLU A 235 -18.49 8.94 -4.95
N ALA A 236 -17.25 8.55 -5.20
CA ALA A 236 -16.12 8.85 -4.32
C ALA A 236 -15.91 10.37 -4.17
N PHE A 237 -16.00 11.13 -5.26
CA PHE A 237 -15.85 12.58 -5.22
C PHE A 237 -16.98 13.25 -4.46
N ARG A 238 -18.22 12.79 -4.61
CA ARG A 238 -19.38 13.26 -3.82
C ARG A 238 -19.15 13.04 -2.33
N ILE A 239 -18.64 11.88 -1.93
CA ILE A 239 -18.31 11.58 -0.52
C ILE A 239 -17.25 12.55 0.00
N GLY A 240 -16.15 12.74 -0.76
CA GLY A 240 -15.10 13.70 -0.42
C GLY A 240 -15.60 15.14 -0.24
N ARG A 241 -16.48 15.63 -1.12
CA ARG A 241 -17.07 16.99 -1.01
C ARG A 241 -17.99 17.12 0.18
N HIS A 242 -18.83 16.12 0.44
CA HIS A 242 -19.74 16.12 1.58
C HIS A 242 -18.97 16.19 2.90
N ALA A 243 -17.98 15.30 3.06
CA ALA A 243 -17.17 15.21 4.26
C ALA A 243 -16.09 16.30 4.35
N ARG A 244 -15.76 16.98 3.24
CA ARG A 244 -14.68 17.99 3.12
C ARG A 244 -13.31 17.43 3.50
N VAL A 245 -12.99 16.25 2.97
CA VAL A 245 -11.72 15.55 3.22
C VAL A 245 -11.03 15.16 1.91
N PRO A 246 -9.69 14.95 1.94
CA PRO A 246 -8.97 14.34 0.84
C PRO A 246 -9.54 12.97 0.46
N VAL A 247 -9.60 12.70 -0.84
CA VAL A 247 -9.96 11.40 -1.40
C VAL A 247 -8.74 10.73 -2.02
N VAL A 248 -8.53 9.46 -1.70
CA VAL A 248 -7.53 8.60 -2.36
C VAL A 248 -8.27 7.47 -3.06
N ILE A 249 -8.25 7.46 -4.39
CA ILE A 249 -8.73 6.31 -5.16
C ILE A 249 -7.64 5.24 -5.13
N SER A 250 -7.96 4.12 -4.51
CA SER A 250 -7.07 2.98 -4.40
C SER A 250 -6.84 2.31 -5.74
N HIS A 251 -5.61 1.87 -5.99
CA HIS A 251 -5.17 1.00 -7.08
C HIS A 251 -5.90 1.26 -8.41
N LEU A 252 -5.89 2.52 -8.85
CA LEU A 252 -6.67 2.98 -9.99
C LEU A 252 -6.31 2.17 -11.25
N LYS A 253 -7.33 1.62 -11.91
CA LYS A 253 -7.19 0.79 -13.10
C LYS A 253 -8.45 0.82 -13.97
N CYS A 254 -8.31 0.41 -15.22
CA CYS A 254 -9.42 0.07 -16.11
C CYS A 254 -9.43 -1.44 -16.30
N ALA A 255 -10.28 -2.15 -15.58
CA ALA A 255 -10.30 -3.62 -15.57
C ALA A 255 -11.15 -4.21 -16.71
N GLY A 256 -10.64 -5.29 -17.32
CA GLY A 256 -11.31 -6.03 -18.39
C GLY A 256 -11.09 -5.45 -19.79
N VAL A 257 -11.00 -6.32 -20.81
CA VAL A 257 -10.64 -5.96 -22.19
C VAL A 257 -11.53 -4.87 -22.78
N ALA A 258 -12.82 -4.85 -22.44
CA ALA A 258 -13.77 -3.84 -22.91
C ALA A 258 -13.47 -2.42 -22.39
N ASN A 259 -12.64 -2.28 -21.35
CA ASN A 259 -12.30 -1.01 -20.72
C ASN A 259 -10.85 -0.57 -21.00
N TRP A 260 -10.07 -1.37 -21.70
CA TRP A 260 -8.71 -1.00 -22.10
C TRP A 260 -8.72 0.26 -22.95
N GLY A 261 -7.78 1.14 -22.69
CA GLY A 261 -7.68 2.44 -23.32
C GLY A 261 -8.44 3.56 -22.59
N ARG A 262 -9.37 3.24 -21.67
CA ARG A 262 -10.22 4.22 -21.00
C ARG A 262 -9.52 5.02 -19.89
N SER A 263 -8.25 4.72 -19.58
CA SER A 263 -7.53 5.51 -18.56
C SER A 263 -7.46 7.00 -18.90
N THR A 264 -7.58 7.41 -20.17
CA THR A 264 -7.72 8.83 -20.53
C THR A 264 -8.98 9.46 -19.94
N GLU A 265 -10.13 8.81 -20.06
CA GLU A 265 -11.40 9.33 -19.53
C GLU A 265 -11.35 9.43 -17.99
N VAL A 266 -10.78 8.39 -17.37
CA VAL A 266 -10.63 8.27 -15.93
C VAL A 266 -9.68 9.34 -15.38
N LEU A 267 -8.54 9.56 -16.03
CA LEU A 267 -7.58 10.60 -15.61
C LEU A 267 -8.13 12.01 -15.87
N ASP A 268 -8.86 12.23 -16.96
CA ASP A 268 -9.56 13.50 -17.20
C ASP A 268 -10.60 13.79 -16.11
N ALA A 269 -11.32 12.77 -15.63
CA ALA A 269 -12.25 12.91 -14.51
C ALA A 269 -11.53 13.24 -13.19
N LEU A 270 -10.38 12.60 -12.94
CA LEU A 270 -9.52 12.88 -11.78
C LEU A 270 -9.03 14.34 -11.80
N ASP A 271 -8.49 14.80 -12.92
CA ASP A 271 -8.06 16.18 -13.14
C ASP A 271 -9.20 17.19 -12.96
N GLY A 272 -10.39 16.84 -13.45
CA GLY A 272 -11.61 17.63 -13.26
C GLY A 272 -11.96 17.83 -11.79
N ALA A 273 -11.89 16.75 -11.00
CA ALA A 273 -12.16 16.78 -9.56
C ALA A 273 -11.09 17.54 -8.77
N GLN A 274 -9.81 17.40 -9.12
CA GLN A 274 -8.69 18.07 -8.45
C GLN A 274 -8.77 19.60 -8.46
N ARG A 275 -9.50 20.19 -9.42
CA ARG A 275 -9.73 21.64 -9.48
C ARG A 275 -10.56 22.18 -8.31
N TRP A 276 -11.32 21.32 -7.63
CA TRP A 276 -12.32 21.74 -6.63
C TRP A 276 -12.18 21.05 -5.28
N GLN A 277 -11.45 19.93 -5.21
CA GLN A 277 -11.25 19.17 -3.99
C GLN A 277 -9.91 18.41 -4.04
N PRO A 278 -9.29 18.12 -2.88
CA PRO A 278 -8.09 17.29 -2.83
C PRO A 278 -8.43 15.84 -3.19
N VAL A 279 -7.97 15.39 -4.36
CA VAL A 279 -8.07 13.99 -4.81
C VAL A 279 -6.70 13.51 -5.27
N GLY A 280 -6.41 12.24 -5.06
CA GLY A 280 -5.31 11.53 -5.70
C GLY A 280 -5.66 10.07 -5.89
N CYS A 281 -4.71 9.31 -6.41
CA CYS A 281 -4.82 7.86 -6.49
C CYS A 281 -3.49 7.18 -6.20
N ASP A 282 -3.56 5.89 -5.91
CA ASP A 282 -2.39 5.03 -5.95
C ASP A 282 -2.50 4.00 -7.09
N CYS A 283 -1.36 3.44 -7.49
CA CYS A 283 -1.28 2.41 -8.52
C CYS A 283 -0.09 1.49 -8.23
N TYR A 284 -0.28 0.19 -8.45
CA TYR A 284 0.80 -0.80 -8.47
C TYR A 284 1.30 -1.02 -9.92
N PRO A 285 2.60 -1.30 -10.13
CA PRO A 285 3.22 -1.27 -11.46
C PRO A 285 3.11 -2.61 -12.23
N TYR A 286 1.89 -3.16 -12.32
CA TYR A 286 1.61 -4.44 -12.97
C TYR A 286 0.28 -4.39 -13.73
N THR A 287 0.20 -5.14 -14.83
CA THR A 287 -1.02 -5.32 -15.64
C THR A 287 -1.93 -6.44 -15.16
N ALA A 288 -1.60 -7.06 -14.01
CA ALA A 288 -2.45 -8.05 -13.37
C ALA A 288 -2.90 -7.58 -11.98
N SER A 289 -4.15 -7.85 -11.63
CA SER A 289 -4.68 -7.66 -10.27
C SER A 289 -4.63 -8.97 -9.50
N SER A 290 -4.82 -8.92 -8.19
CA SER A 290 -4.99 -10.12 -7.37
C SER A 290 -6.01 -9.89 -6.26
N SER A 291 -6.86 -10.87 -6.05
CA SER A 291 -7.92 -10.91 -5.02
C SER A 291 -8.44 -12.34 -4.90
N THR A 292 -9.53 -12.57 -4.18
CA THR A 292 -10.27 -13.82 -4.21
C THR A 292 -10.79 -14.17 -5.61
N LEU A 293 -10.95 -15.48 -5.89
CA LEU A 293 -11.53 -15.99 -7.12
C LEU A 293 -13.02 -15.63 -7.19
N ASP A 294 -13.36 -14.69 -8.07
CA ASP A 294 -14.70 -14.14 -8.24
C ASP A 294 -15.35 -14.72 -9.50
N LEU A 295 -16.45 -15.46 -9.31
CA LEU A 295 -17.21 -16.06 -10.40
C LEU A 295 -17.72 -15.04 -11.42
N LYS A 296 -17.90 -13.77 -11.04
CA LYS A 296 -18.33 -12.70 -11.96
C LYS A 296 -17.24 -12.27 -12.93
N GLN A 297 -15.98 -12.54 -12.58
CA GLN A 297 -14.80 -12.16 -13.38
C GLN A 297 -14.26 -13.33 -14.21
N VAL A 298 -14.86 -14.52 -14.10
CA VAL A 298 -14.47 -15.68 -14.90
C VAL A 298 -14.83 -15.44 -16.37
N THR A 299 -13.81 -15.27 -17.19
CA THR A 299 -13.91 -15.08 -18.64
C THR A 299 -12.75 -15.78 -19.35
N GLY A 300 -12.90 -15.98 -20.66
CA GLY A 300 -11.82 -16.42 -21.55
C GLY A 300 -11.08 -15.28 -22.25
N ASP A 301 -11.44 -14.02 -21.96
CA ASP A 301 -10.86 -12.84 -22.64
C ASP A 301 -9.44 -12.49 -22.16
N PHE A 302 -9.04 -12.98 -20.99
CA PHE A 302 -7.71 -12.80 -20.42
C PHE A 302 -7.36 -13.98 -19.50
N ASP A 303 -6.07 -14.11 -19.20
CA ASP A 303 -5.56 -15.17 -18.35
C ASP A 303 -5.95 -14.94 -16.87
N ILE A 304 -6.37 -16.03 -16.22
CA ILE A 304 -6.67 -16.08 -14.79
C ILE A 304 -5.80 -17.19 -14.19
N MET A 305 -4.86 -16.83 -13.33
CA MET A 305 -4.03 -17.78 -12.60
C MET A 305 -4.61 -18.00 -11.21
N VAL A 306 -4.81 -19.25 -10.80
CA VAL A 306 -5.26 -19.60 -9.44
C VAL A 306 -4.06 -19.50 -8.50
N THR A 307 -4.11 -18.67 -7.45
CA THR A 307 -2.99 -18.55 -6.49
C THR A 307 -3.06 -19.60 -5.39
N TRP A 308 -4.26 -19.90 -4.91
CA TRP A 308 -4.55 -20.96 -3.96
C TRP A 308 -6.00 -21.44 -4.13
N SER A 309 -6.30 -22.65 -3.67
CA SER A 309 -7.65 -23.22 -3.65
C SER A 309 -7.79 -24.16 -2.46
N GLU A 310 -8.88 -24.04 -1.71
CA GLU A 310 -9.20 -24.99 -0.64
C GLU A 310 -9.77 -26.29 -1.22
N GLY A 311 -10.59 -26.21 -2.26
CA GLY A 311 -11.23 -27.35 -2.90
C GLY A 311 -10.29 -28.24 -3.73
N ALA A 312 -9.22 -27.67 -4.29
CA ALA A 312 -8.19 -28.39 -5.05
C ALA A 312 -6.81 -27.72 -4.89
N PRO A 313 -6.13 -27.90 -3.73
CA PRO A 313 -4.86 -27.23 -3.44
C PRO A 313 -3.75 -27.49 -4.46
N GLU A 314 -3.76 -28.65 -5.11
CA GLU A 314 -2.81 -29.03 -6.16
C GLU A 314 -2.90 -28.20 -7.44
N MET A 315 -3.97 -27.41 -7.60
CA MET A 315 -4.20 -26.55 -8.76
C MET A 315 -3.64 -25.13 -8.58
N GLY A 316 -3.11 -24.78 -7.41
CA GLY A 316 -2.43 -23.51 -7.18
C GLY A 316 -1.24 -23.30 -8.14
N GLY A 317 -1.08 -22.08 -8.63
CA GLY A 317 -0.06 -21.68 -9.61
C GLY A 317 -0.39 -22.03 -11.07
N ARG A 318 -1.59 -22.51 -11.37
CA ARG A 318 -2.01 -22.89 -12.73
C ARG A 318 -3.04 -21.92 -13.31
N LEU A 319 -3.12 -21.85 -14.63
CA LEU A 319 -4.17 -21.10 -15.32
C LEU A 319 -5.53 -21.82 -15.18
N LEU A 320 -6.58 -21.05 -14.92
CA LEU A 320 -7.96 -21.55 -14.86
C LEU A 320 -8.36 -22.26 -16.16
N ALA A 321 -7.89 -21.76 -17.31
CA ALA A 321 -8.13 -22.38 -18.60
C ALA A 321 -7.52 -23.78 -18.72
N ASP A 322 -6.30 -23.97 -18.20
CA ASP A 322 -5.63 -25.28 -18.21
C ASP A 322 -6.33 -26.25 -17.24
N ILE A 323 -6.76 -25.76 -16.08
CA ILE A 323 -7.51 -26.56 -15.09
C ILE A 323 -8.84 -27.00 -15.69
N ALA A 324 -9.59 -26.08 -16.30
CA ALA A 324 -10.88 -26.38 -16.93
C ALA A 324 -10.74 -27.40 -18.07
N ALA A 325 -9.69 -27.25 -18.90
CA ALA A 325 -9.37 -28.20 -19.96
C ALA A 325 -9.03 -29.60 -19.41
N GLU A 326 -8.21 -29.68 -18.35
CA GLU A 326 -7.86 -30.95 -17.68
C GLU A 326 -9.09 -31.64 -17.07
N TRP A 327 -9.95 -30.87 -16.42
CA TRP A 327 -11.19 -31.37 -15.81
C TRP A 327 -12.32 -31.61 -16.80
N GLN A 328 -12.14 -31.23 -18.07
CA GLN A 328 -13.13 -31.33 -19.14
C GLN A 328 -14.45 -30.63 -18.79
N VAL A 329 -14.35 -29.45 -18.19
CA VAL A 329 -15.49 -28.58 -17.83
C VAL A 329 -15.27 -27.18 -18.40
N ASP A 330 -16.31 -26.34 -18.36
CA ASP A 330 -16.14 -24.92 -18.69
C ASP A 330 -15.41 -24.16 -17.56
N LEU A 331 -14.95 -22.94 -17.87
CA LEU A 331 -14.20 -22.10 -16.93
C LEU A 331 -14.99 -21.82 -15.64
N LEU A 332 -16.30 -21.61 -15.76
CA LEU A 332 -17.15 -21.23 -14.63
C LEU A 332 -17.37 -22.41 -13.69
N GLU A 333 -17.56 -23.60 -14.24
CA GLU A 333 -17.64 -24.85 -13.48
C GLU A 333 -16.30 -25.20 -12.83
N ALA A 334 -15.17 -25.01 -13.51
CA ALA A 334 -13.85 -25.15 -12.88
C ALA A 334 -13.68 -24.18 -11.71
N ALA A 335 -14.02 -22.90 -11.91
CA ALA A 335 -13.92 -21.89 -10.86
C ALA A 335 -14.79 -22.24 -9.65
N ARG A 336 -16.03 -22.69 -9.84
CA ARG A 336 -16.90 -23.15 -8.74
C ARG A 336 -16.29 -24.27 -7.90
N ARG A 337 -15.60 -25.22 -8.54
CA ARG A 337 -14.94 -26.34 -7.84
C ARG A 337 -13.69 -25.91 -7.07
N LEU A 338 -13.03 -24.84 -7.52
CA LEU A 338 -11.85 -24.31 -6.86
C LEU A 338 -12.19 -23.48 -5.62
N MET A 339 -13.39 -22.90 -5.55
CA MET A 339 -13.77 -22.02 -4.44
C MET A 339 -13.84 -22.76 -3.08
N PRO A 340 -13.47 -22.10 -1.97
CA PRO A 340 -12.78 -20.80 -1.89
C PRO A 340 -11.37 -20.84 -2.49
N ALA A 341 -11.01 -19.79 -3.21
CA ALA A 341 -9.72 -19.68 -3.91
C ALA A 341 -9.27 -18.23 -4.04
N GLY A 342 -7.98 -18.03 -4.28
CA GLY A 342 -7.39 -16.77 -4.71
C GLY A 342 -7.02 -16.81 -6.19
N ALA A 343 -6.92 -15.64 -6.82
CA ALA A 343 -6.55 -15.54 -8.22
C ALA A 343 -5.72 -14.28 -8.53
N VAL A 344 -4.99 -14.37 -9.64
CA VAL A 344 -4.37 -13.26 -10.36
C VAL A 344 -5.09 -13.11 -11.70
N TYR A 345 -5.56 -11.90 -12.01
CA TYR A 345 -6.31 -11.60 -13.24
C TYR A 345 -5.47 -10.69 -14.14
N HIS A 346 -5.12 -11.15 -15.34
CA HIS A 346 -4.36 -10.37 -16.33
C HIS A 346 -5.29 -9.42 -17.11
N CYS A 347 -6.02 -8.59 -16.37
CA CYS A 347 -7.17 -7.86 -16.89
C CYS A 347 -6.90 -6.38 -17.23
N MET A 348 -5.66 -5.91 -17.21
CA MET A 348 -5.29 -4.52 -17.55
C MET A 348 -4.32 -4.46 -18.75
N GLU A 349 -4.27 -3.30 -19.40
CA GLU A 349 -3.37 -3.01 -20.53
C GLU A 349 -2.17 -2.17 -20.10
N ASP A 350 -0.97 -2.45 -20.64
CA ASP A 350 0.26 -1.70 -20.34
C ASP A 350 0.11 -0.19 -20.57
N ALA A 351 -0.54 0.21 -21.67
CA ALA A 351 -0.75 1.62 -22.00
C ALA A 351 -1.61 2.37 -20.97
N ASP A 352 -2.56 1.68 -20.34
CA ASP A 352 -3.35 2.25 -19.24
C ASP A 352 -2.52 2.38 -17.97
N VAL A 353 -1.77 1.33 -17.60
CA VAL A 353 -0.87 1.35 -16.45
C VAL A 353 0.18 2.46 -16.59
N ASP A 354 0.77 2.63 -17.77
CA ASP A 354 1.74 3.70 -18.06
C ASP A 354 1.15 5.09 -17.84
N ARG A 355 -0.05 5.33 -18.39
CA ARG A 355 -0.73 6.63 -18.26
C ARG A 355 -1.06 6.93 -16.79
N ILE A 356 -1.58 5.93 -16.07
CA ILE A 356 -1.92 6.07 -14.66
C ILE A 356 -0.67 6.30 -13.81
N LEU A 357 0.39 5.51 -13.98
CA LEU A 357 1.66 5.68 -13.24
C LEU A 357 2.28 7.06 -13.51
N SER A 358 2.23 7.54 -14.75
CA SER A 358 2.79 8.83 -15.17
C SER A 358 2.02 10.03 -14.62
N HIS A 359 0.74 9.84 -14.27
CA HIS A 359 -0.13 10.94 -13.88
C HIS A 359 0.39 11.67 -12.61
N PRO A 360 0.40 13.02 -12.56
CA PRO A 360 0.96 13.76 -11.41
C PRO A 360 0.25 13.51 -10.07
N ALA A 361 -0.97 12.98 -10.09
CA ALA A 361 -1.74 12.66 -8.88
C ALA A 361 -1.45 11.27 -8.30
N THR A 362 -0.73 10.41 -9.04
CA THR A 362 -0.54 9.01 -8.70
C THR A 362 0.67 8.81 -7.79
N VAL A 363 0.44 8.22 -6.63
CA VAL A 363 1.46 7.68 -5.73
C VAL A 363 1.58 6.15 -5.88
N ILE A 364 2.62 5.54 -5.30
CA ILE A 364 2.88 4.10 -5.46
C ILE A 364 2.39 3.32 -4.24
N GLY A 365 1.53 2.34 -4.49
CA GLY A 365 1.12 1.32 -3.51
C GLY A 365 1.38 -0.07 -4.06
N SER A 366 1.78 -1.02 -3.21
CA SER A 366 2.08 -2.39 -3.68
C SER A 366 0.84 -3.24 -3.88
N ASP A 367 -0.19 -3.03 -3.04
CA ASP A 367 -1.36 -3.89 -2.94
C ASP A 367 -0.97 -5.37 -2.65
N GLY A 368 0.16 -5.57 -1.96
CA GLY A 368 0.63 -6.90 -1.60
C GLY A 368 -0.34 -7.64 -0.67
N LEU A 369 -0.59 -8.93 -0.94
CA LEU A 369 -1.38 -9.83 -0.10
C LEU A 369 -0.44 -10.83 0.60
N PRO A 370 0.03 -10.53 1.83
CA PRO A 370 1.11 -11.29 2.47
C PRO A 370 0.69 -12.66 3.03
N ASN A 371 -0.62 -12.96 3.09
CA ASN A 371 -1.12 -14.25 3.58
C ASN A 371 -1.39 -15.25 2.45
N ASP A 372 -1.25 -14.85 1.18
CA ASP A 372 -1.37 -15.77 0.05
C ASP A 372 -0.17 -16.73 0.00
N PRO A 373 -0.39 -18.05 -0.14
CA PRO A 373 0.70 -19.03 -0.25
C PRO A 373 1.59 -18.81 -1.48
N LEU A 374 0.98 -18.39 -2.60
CA LEU A 374 1.65 -18.00 -3.83
C LEU A 374 1.19 -16.57 -4.21
N PRO A 375 1.77 -15.54 -3.59
CA PRO A 375 1.27 -14.17 -3.74
C PRO A 375 1.56 -13.62 -5.13
N HIS A 376 0.84 -12.56 -5.53
CA HIS A 376 1.24 -11.77 -6.68
C HIS A 376 2.64 -11.15 -6.44
N PRO A 377 3.56 -11.09 -7.44
CA PRO A 377 4.91 -10.53 -7.29
C PRO A 377 4.97 -9.06 -6.84
N ARG A 378 3.82 -8.36 -6.81
CA ARG A 378 3.72 -6.96 -6.36
C ARG A 378 4.04 -6.82 -4.87
N LEU A 379 3.82 -7.89 -4.09
CA LEU A 379 4.20 -7.96 -2.69
C LEU A 379 5.72 -7.77 -2.47
N TRP A 380 6.55 -8.16 -3.43
CA TRP A 380 8.02 -8.19 -3.32
C TRP A 380 8.76 -7.30 -4.34
N GLY A 381 8.07 -6.79 -5.36
CA GLY A 381 8.70 -6.10 -6.49
C GLY A 381 8.17 -4.72 -6.84
N ALA A 382 7.08 -4.23 -6.25
CA ALA A 382 6.44 -2.99 -6.69
C ALA A 382 7.39 -1.78 -6.76
N PHE A 383 8.08 -1.42 -5.68
CA PHE A 383 8.92 -0.21 -5.68
C PHE A 383 10.15 -0.34 -6.58
N PRO A 384 10.93 -1.43 -6.54
CA PRO A 384 12.07 -1.64 -7.43
C PRO A 384 11.67 -1.73 -8.89
N ARG A 385 10.46 -2.22 -9.21
CA ARG A 385 9.92 -2.23 -10.56
C ARG A 385 9.65 -0.82 -11.08
N VAL A 386 9.11 0.08 -10.26
CA VAL A 386 8.94 1.49 -10.64
C VAL A 386 10.31 2.13 -10.94
N LEU A 387 11.31 1.88 -10.11
CA LEU A 387 12.64 2.51 -10.24
C LEU A 387 13.45 1.93 -11.40
N GLY A 388 13.52 0.61 -11.52
CA GLY A 388 14.26 -0.09 -12.56
C GLY A 388 13.51 -0.12 -13.89
N HIS A 389 12.39 -0.82 -13.93
CA HIS A 389 11.67 -1.04 -15.18
C HIS A 389 11.04 0.24 -15.73
N TYR A 390 10.27 0.97 -14.93
CA TYR A 390 9.53 2.13 -15.44
C TYR A 390 10.39 3.40 -15.58
N ALA A 391 11.18 3.75 -14.58
CA ALA A 391 11.96 4.98 -14.60
C ALA A 391 13.28 4.85 -15.38
N ARG A 392 14.08 3.79 -15.15
CA ARG A 392 15.37 3.60 -15.84
C ARG A 392 15.21 2.99 -17.24
N ASP A 393 14.55 1.84 -17.35
CA ASP A 393 14.59 1.05 -18.59
C ASP A 393 13.62 1.59 -19.66
N ARG A 394 12.44 2.03 -19.23
CA ARG A 394 11.39 2.56 -20.12
C ARG A 394 11.36 4.07 -20.21
N GLU A 395 12.13 4.76 -19.38
CA GLU A 395 12.19 6.22 -19.29
C GLU A 395 10.79 6.88 -19.18
N LEU A 396 9.84 6.20 -18.52
CA LEU A 396 8.45 6.66 -18.43
C LEU A 396 8.35 8.00 -17.68
N PHE A 397 9.18 8.17 -16.66
CA PHE A 397 9.40 9.43 -15.96
C PHE A 397 10.78 9.45 -15.28
N PRO A 398 11.35 10.63 -14.97
CA PRO A 398 12.63 10.74 -14.29
C PRO A 398 12.65 10.02 -12.93
N LEU A 399 13.81 9.51 -12.53
CA LEU A 399 14.01 8.87 -11.22
C LEU A 399 13.60 9.76 -10.04
N THR A 400 13.79 11.08 -10.14
CA THR A 400 13.38 12.02 -9.09
C THR A 400 11.86 12.09 -8.93
N VAL A 401 11.11 11.95 -10.03
CA VAL A 401 9.64 11.86 -10.01
C VAL A 401 9.21 10.52 -9.44
N ALA A 402 9.86 9.42 -9.84
CA ALA A 402 9.60 8.09 -9.28
C ALA A 402 9.74 8.09 -7.75
N ILE A 403 10.86 8.60 -7.24
CA ILE A 403 11.12 8.70 -5.80
C ILE A 403 10.09 9.60 -5.11
N ASN A 404 9.76 10.77 -5.66
CA ASN A 404 8.75 11.66 -5.08
C ASN A 404 7.38 10.97 -4.91
N LYS A 405 6.94 10.21 -5.94
CA LYS A 405 5.67 9.44 -5.93
C LYS A 405 5.59 8.36 -4.85
N MET A 406 6.71 7.89 -4.33
CA MET A 406 6.78 6.87 -3.28
C MET A 406 7.38 7.40 -1.96
N THR A 407 7.61 8.71 -1.84
CA THR A 407 8.18 9.34 -0.64
C THR A 407 7.43 10.64 -0.31
N GLY A 408 7.91 11.81 -0.74
CA GLY A 408 7.37 13.10 -0.34
C GLY A 408 5.90 13.28 -0.68
N MET A 409 5.49 12.88 -1.89
CA MET A 409 4.08 12.95 -2.30
C MET A 409 3.21 11.97 -1.48
N SER A 410 3.72 10.77 -1.18
CA SER A 410 3.02 9.79 -0.32
C SER A 410 2.87 10.31 1.11
N ALA A 411 3.93 10.88 1.68
CA ALA A 411 3.90 11.47 3.01
C ALA A 411 2.90 12.63 3.11
N GLU A 412 2.89 13.53 2.12
CA GLU A 412 1.93 14.64 2.05
C GLU A 412 0.49 14.14 1.88
N ARG A 413 0.27 13.11 1.03
CA ARG A 413 -1.06 12.53 0.77
C ARG A 413 -1.69 11.94 2.03
N PHE A 414 -0.88 11.28 2.85
CA PHE A 414 -1.33 10.57 4.06
C PHE A 414 -1.06 11.34 5.36
N GLY A 415 -0.54 12.57 5.27
CA GLY A 415 -0.27 13.40 6.46
C GLY A 415 0.83 12.84 7.38
N LEU A 416 1.84 12.18 6.82
CA LEU A 416 2.95 11.60 7.58
C LEU A 416 4.00 12.68 7.87
N HIS A 417 3.90 13.30 9.04
CA HIS A 417 4.73 14.43 9.42
C HIS A 417 6.22 14.05 9.56
N GLN A 418 7.11 14.94 9.10
CA GLN A 418 8.56 14.79 9.21
C GLN A 418 9.13 13.48 8.60
N ARG A 419 8.42 12.89 7.62
CA ARG A 419 8.84 11.72 6.84
C ARG A 419 8.70 11.97 5.34
N GLY A 420 9.23 11.06 4.53
CA GLY A 420 9.16 11.14 3.06
C GLY A 420 10.09 12.17 2.44
N PHE A 421 10.95 12.84 3.23
CA PHE A 421 11.94 13.79 2.73
C PHE A 421 13.27 13.64 3.45
N VAL A 422 14.38 13.82 2.74
CA VAL A 422 15.71 13.90 3.36
C VAL A 422 16.00 15.36 3.71
N ARG A 423 15.62 15.76 4.92
CA ARG A 423 15.78 17.12 5.46
C ARG A 423 16.29 17.08 6.89
N GLU A 424 17.09 18.05 7.28
CA GLU A 424 17.54 18.15 8.68
C GLU A 424 16.34 18.23 9.63
N GLY A 425 16.41 17.48 10.73
CA GLY A 425 15.34 17.33 11.73
C GLY A 425 14.26 16.30 11.39
N TYR A 426 14.19 15.81 10.15
CA TYR A 426 13.25 14.74 9.76
C TYR A 426 13.72 13.39 10.29
N TRP A 427 12.80 12.43 10.38
CA TRP A 427 13.13 11.05 10.72
C TRP A 427 14.05 10.44 9.68
N ALA A 428 15.03 9.65 10.15
CA ALA A 428 15.98 8.97 9.29
C ALA A 428 15.42 7.64 8.76
N ASP A 429 14.29 7.74 8.05
CA ASP A 429 13.81 6.68 7.17
C ASP A 429 14.48 6.85 5.81
N LEU A 430 15.42 5.99 5.47
CA LEU A 430 16.29 6.16 4.31
C LEU A 430 16.49 4.86 3.56
N VAL A 431 16.69 4.96 2.26
CA VAL A 431 17.11 3.85 1.41
C VAL A 431 18.32 4.28 0.58
N LEU A 432 19.36 3.44 0.61
CA LEU A 432 20.54 3.54 -0.23
C LEU A 432 20.46 2.43 -1.27
N PHE A 433 20.50 2.79 -2.55
CA PHE A 433 20.36 1.83 -3.63
C PHE A 433 21.19 2.21 -4.86
N ASP A 434 21.50 1.21 -5.68
CA ASP A 434 22.18 1.40 -6.95
C ASP A 434 21.14 1.60 -8.06
N ALA A 435 21.03 2.84 -8.56
CA ALA A 435 20.10 3.18 -9.63
C ALA A 435 20.40 2.45 -10.95
N ALA A 436 21.63 2.01 -11.19
CA ALA A 436 22.01 1.29 -12.40
C ALA A 436 21.55 -0.17 -12.37
N THR A 437 21.42 -0.78 -11.18
CA THR A 437 21.13 -2.23 -11.04
C THR A 437 19.80 -2.55 -10.37
N ILE A 438 19.13 -1.56 -9.76
CA ILE A 438 17.84 -1.79 -9.09
C ILE A 438 16.81 -2.45 -10.00
N ARG A 439 16.20 -3.54 -9.53
CA ARG A 439 15.10 -4.25 -10.23
C ARG A 439 14.29 -5.12 -9.29
N ASP A 440 13.04 -5.37 -9.67
CA ASP A 440 12.23 -6.45 -9.11
C ASP A 440 12.77 -7.81 -9.57
N ALA A 441 12.97 -8.73 -8.61
CA ALA A 441 13.34 -10.12 -8.89
C ALA A 441 12.13 -11.06 -8.85
N ALA A 442 11.05 -10.64 -8.18
CA ALA A 442 9.81 -11.40 -8.07
C ALA A 442 9.09 -11.51 -9.42
N SER A 443 8.65 -12.72 -9.74
CA SER A 443 7.86 -13.02 -10.94
C SER A 443 6.58 -13.78 -10.57
N PHE A 444 5.65 -13.98 -11.50
CA PHE A 444 4.43 -14.74 -11.21
C PHE A 444 4.70 -16.20 -10.81
N THR A 445 5.81 -16.78 -11.27
CA THR A 445 6.20 -18.17 -10.97
C THR A 445 7.10 -18.29 -9.74
N ASP A 446 7.83 -17.23 -9.41
CA ASP A 446 8.67 -17.13 -8.21
C ASP A 446 8.45 -15.76 -7.54
N PRO A 447 7.32 -15.58 -6.83
CA PRO A 447 6.87 -14.25 -6.42
C PRO A 447 7.49 -13.75 -5.12
N MET A 448 8.25 -14.58 -4.40
CA MET A 448 8.79 -14.26 -3.07
C MET A 448 10.30 -13.99 -3.10
N GLN A 449 10.76 -13.30 -4.15
CA GLN A 449 12.16 -12.98 -4.35
C GLN A 449 12.48 -11.54 -3.91
N PRO A 450 13.44 -11.35 -2.97
CA PRO A 450 13.94 -10.03 -2.60
C PRO A 450 14.50 -9.29 -3.82
N ALA A 451 14.22 -7.99 -3.88
CA ALA A 451 14.72 -7.12 -4.93
C ALA A 451 16.25 -7.07 -5.01
N GLU A 452 16.75 -6.65 -6.17
CA GLU A 452 18.16 -6.38 -6.40
C GLU A 452 18.43 -4.87 -6.39
N GLY A 453 19.67 -4.47 -6.10
CA GLY A 453 20.10 -3.07 -6.09
C GLY A 453 19.80 -2.29 -4.80
N ILE A 454 19.00 -2.81 -3.88
CA ILE A 454 18.83 -2.21 -2.53
C ILE A 454 20.06 -2.54 -1.67
N ALA A 455 20.89 -1.53 -1.40
CA ALA A 455 22.13 -1.69 -0.66
C ALA A 455 21.91 -1.63 0.87
N SER A 456 21.12 -0.67 1.34
CA SER A 456 20.82 -0.49 2.76
C SER A 456 19.50 0.23 2.99
N VAL A 457 18.83 -0.08 4.10
CA VAL A 457 17.60 0.61 4.53
C VAL A 457 17.71 0.95 6.01
N TRP A 458 17.37 2.19 6.35
CA TRP A 458 17.25 2.68 7.72
C TRP A 458 15.80 2.99 8.03
N VAL A 459 15.34 2.60 9.21
CA VAL A 459 14.03 2.96 9.75
C VAL A 459 14.26 3.65 11.08
N ASN A 460 13.78 4.88 11.22
CA ASN A 460 14.04 5.72 12.39
C ASN A 460 15.54 5.78 12.76
N GLY A 461 16.42 5.85 11.75
CA GLY A 461 17.89 5.94 11.89
C GLY A 461 18.62 4.63 12.18
N GLU A 462 17.89 3.54 12.42
CA GLU A 462 18.46 2.23 12.68
C GLU A 462 18.62 1.43 11.38
N LEU A 463 19.78 0.82 11.16
CA LEU A 463 20.04 0.03 9.95
C LEU A 463 19.28 -1.32 10.01
N SER A 464 18.19 -1.42 9.27
CA SER A 464 17.27 -2.58 9.29
C SER A 464 17.56 -3.60 8.17
N TRP A 465 18.17 -3.18 7.06
CA TRP A 465 18.51 -4.02 5.92
C TRP A 465 19.90 -3.70 5.38
N GLN A 466 20.69 -4.72 5.07
CA GLN A 466 22.00 -4.58 4.45
C GLN A 466 22.40 -5.88 3.75
N GLN A 467 23.21 -5.82 2.68
CA GLN A 467 23.77 -7.02 2.03
C GLN A 467 22.70 -8.05 1.61
N ARG A 468 21.54 -7.56 1.13
CA ARG A 468 20.37 -8.38 0.73
C ARG A 468 19.76 -9.24 1.86
N GLN A 469 19.93 -8.84 3.11
CA GLN A 469 19.33 -9.51 4.27
C GLN A 469 18.89 -8.51 5.34
N SER A 470 17.95 -8.93 6.19
CA SER A 470 17.61 -8.18 7.40
C SER A 470 18.78 -8.22 8.38
N THR A 471 19.02 -7.10 9.07
CA THR A 471 19.99 -7.04 10.18
C THR A 471 19.43 -7.62 11.49
N GLY A 472 18.14 -7.94 11.51
CA GLY A 472 17.39 -8.30 12.72
C GLY A 472 16.94 -7.10 13.56
N VAL A 473 17.40 -5.89 13.24
CA VAL A 473 16.96 -4.66 13.90
C VAL A 473 15.57 -4.29 13.40
N ARG A 474 14.65 -4.05 14.32
CA ARG A 474 13.30 -3.57 14.03
C ARG A 474 13.03 -2.29 14.81
N ALA A 475 12.90 -1.20 14.08
CA ALA A 475 12.80 0.14 14.65
C ALA A 475 11.51 0.86 14.21
N GLY A 476 10.60 0.17 13.54
CA GLY A 476 9.30 0.70 13.16
C GLY A 476 8.39 0.90 14.35
N ARG A 477 7.47 1.85 14.20
CA ARG A 477 6.47 2.21 15.20
C ARG A 477 5.13 2.54 14.56
N PHE A 478 4.08 2.66 15.37
CA PHE A 478 2.82 3.21 14.92
C PHE A 478 2.95 4.72 14.67
N LEU A 479 2.39 5.19 13.55
CA LEU A 479 2.35 6.60 13.17
C LEU A 479 0.92 7.12 13.37
N PRO A 480 0.66 7.88 14.43
CA PRO A 480 -0.65 8.49 14.61
C PRO A 480 -0.87 9.60 13.59
N ARG A 481 -2.13 9.84 13.25
CA ARG A 481 -2.55 11.01 12.48
C ARG A 481 -2.20 12.31 13.23
N GLY A 482 -1.07 12.92 12.87
CA GLY A 482 -0.52 14.11 13.51
C GLY A 482 1.00 14.03 13.68
N ALA A 483 1.60 14.96 14.42
CA ALA A 483 3.01 14.88 14.77
C ALA A 483 3.26 13.72 15.74
N ASP A 484 4.31 12.94 15.45
CA ASP A 484 4.76 11.80 16.25
C ASP A 484 5.76 12.17 17.36
#